data_AF-A0A660VGD0-F1
#
_entry.id   AF-A0A660VGD0-F1
#
_cell.length_a   1.000
_cell.length_b   1.000
_cell.length_c   1.000
_cell.angle_alpha   90.00
_cell.angle_beta   90.00
_cell.angle_gamma   90.00
#
_symmetry.space_group_name_H-M   'P 1'
#
loop_
_entity.id
_entity.type
_entity.pdbx_description
1 polymer ?
#
loop_
_entity_poly.entity_id
_entity_poly.type
_entity_poly.pdbx_seq_one_letter_code
_entity_poly.pdbx_strand_id
1 'polypeptide(L)'
;MENGGYLFTEDWVAVELLEVAWASKIKTFKYLPEMTVDALPARGSTTHPYMRGVFVSKHRFIEKEVRLKRQKEKQVKTRAVKDEDEIRRRIRQALKPPKNEWKIDDESPWIRVGAGVVKLLVSDKLRQHTKGCDTLACTFAAGKGKVLHITSHFGRQKQREDEFATQNLLLNFILDARKARAMLKRAKK
;
A
#
# COMPACT_ATOMS: atom_id res chain seq x y z
N MET A 1 -18.70 -1.44 22.48
CA MET A 1 -18.52 -2.24 21.24
C MET A 1 -17.97 -3.63 21.59
N GLU A 2 -18.81 -4.61 21.94
CA GLU A 2 -18.34 -5.91 22.49
C GLU A 2 -17.80 -6.91 21.44
N ASN A 3 -18.08 -6.68 20.15
CA ASN A 3 -17.71 -7.59 19.06
C ASN A 3 -16.51 -7.12 18.21
N GLY A 4 -15.91 -5.96 18.53
CA GLY A 4 -14.89 -5.32 17.69
C GLY A 4 -15.47 -4.67 16.44
N GLY A 5 -14.85 -3.58 15.97
CA GLY A 5 -15.25 -2.83 14.77
C GLY A 5 -14.09 -2.69 13.78
N TYR A 6 -14.42 -2.56 12.50
CA TYR A 6 -13.46 -2.21 11.46
C TYR A 6 -13.67 -0.75 11.11
N LEU A 7 -12.63 0.07 11.29
CA LEU A 7 -12.67 1.50 11.03
C LEU A 7 -11.64 1.84 9.95
N PHE A 8 -12.11 2.50 8.89
CA PHE A 8 -11.27 3.10 7.87
C PHE A 8 -11.27 4.62 8.06
N THR A 9 -10.11 5.26 8.00
CA THR A 9 -9.97 6.71 8.15
C THR A 9 -9.00 7.32 7.14
N GLU A 10 -9.29 8.56 6.74
CA GLU A 10 -8.37 9.46 6.03
C GLU A 10 -8.29 10.81 6.78
N ASP A 11 -7.43 11.72 6.30
CA ASP A 11 -6.87 12.92 6.95
C ASP A 11 -7.69 13.58 8.04
N TRP A 12 -8.89 14.03 7.70
CA TRP A 12 -9.78 14.78 8.59
C TRP A 12 -10.03 14.04 9.91
N VAL A 13 -10.13 12.71 9.82
CA VAL A 13 -10.45 11.84 10.97
C VAL A 13 -9.20 11.53 11.80
N ALA A 14 -7.99 11.81 11.31
CA ALA A 14 -6.74 11.52 12.02
C ALA A 14 -6.62 12.34 13.32
N VAL A 15 -6.87 13.65 13.25
CA VAL A 15 -6.77 14.53 14.42
C VAL A 15 -7.96 14.31 15.36
N GLU A 16 -9.17 14.31 14.81
CA GLU A 16 -10.41 14.31 15.60
C GLU A 16 -10.68 12.97 16.29
N LEU A 17 -10.33 11.86 15.64
CA LEU A 17 -10.66 10.52 16.13
C LEU A 17 -9.43 9.71 16.50
N LEU A 18 -8.43 9.61 15.60
CA LEU A 18 -7.33 8.66 15.82
C LEU A 18 -6.43 9.07 16.98
N GLU A 19 -6.06 10.34 17.06
CA GLU A 19 -5.24 10.84 18.16
C GLU A 19 -5.99 10.82 19.49
N VAL A 20 -7.29 11.17 19.50
CA VAL A 20 -8.12 11.15 20.71
C VAL A 20 -8.33 9.71 21.22
N ALA A 21 -8.71 8.80 20.33
CA ALA A 21 -9.04 7.42 20.71
C ALA A 21 -7.79 6.54 20.93
N TRP A 22 -6.68 6.82 20.24
CA TRP A 22 -5.46 6.01 20.27
C TRP A 22 -4.17 6.84 20.29
N ALA A 23 -4.07 7.82 21.19
CA ALA A 23 -2.91 8.73 21.35
C ALA A 23 -1.54 8.02 21.49
N SER A 24 -1.51 6.81 22.04
CA SER A 24 -0.29 6.01 22.18
C SER A 24 0.14 5.34 20.87
N LYS A 25 -0.77 5.23 19.89
CA LYS A 25 -0.54 4.60 18.59
C LYS A 25 -0.38 5.62 17.48
N ILE A 26 -1.15 6.70 17.48
CA ILE A 26 -1.09 7.77 16.48
C ILE A 26 -1.03 9.11 17.20
N LYS A 27 -0.05 9.93 16.81
CA LYS A 27 -0.03 11.37 17.09
C LYS A 27 0.02 12.14 15.79
N THR A 28 -0.79 13.18 15.69
CA THR A 28 -0.77 14.09 14.56
C THR A 28 0.12 15.30 14.87
N PHE A 29 0.58 15.97 13.81
CA PHE A 29 1.41 17.17 13.91
C PHE A 29 0.87 18.21 12.92
N LYS A 30 1.72 19.16 12.53
CA LYS A 30 1.37 20.21 11.56
C LYS A 30 0.84 19.61 10.26
N TYR A 31 -0.01 20.36 9.58
CA TYR A 31 -0.41 20.07 8.21
C TYR A 31 0.80 20.09 7.28
N LEU A 32 0.81 19.16 6.32
CA LEU A 32 1.80 19.09 5.26
C LEU A 32 1.50 20.19 4.22
N PRO A 33 2.50 20.64 3.43
CA PRO A 33 2.22 21.41 2.23
C PRO A 33 1.70 20.48 1.11
N GLU A 34 1.03 21.04 0.10
CA GLU A 34 0.71 20.29 -1.12
C GLU A 34 2.01 19.75 -1.75
N MET A 35 2.11 18.43 -1.91
CA MET A 35 3.31 17.79 -2.43
C MET A 35 3.01 16.43 -3.07
N THR A 36 3.92 15.99 -3.96
CA THR A 36 3.89 14.64 -4.53
C THR A 36 5.06 13.82 -4.02
N VAL A 37 4.75 12.74 -3.34
CA VAL A 37 5.73 11.84 -2.71
C VAL A 37 5.74 10.46 -3.37
N ASP A 38 6.78 9.68 -3.11
CA ASP A 38 6.86 8.27 -3.48
C ASP A 38 6.06 7.40 -2.49
N ALA A 39 5.29 6.43 -2.97
CA ALA A 39 4.62 5.45 -2.13
C ALA A 39 5.28 4.07 -2.29
N LEU A 40 5.92 3.60 -1.23
CA LEU A 40 6.64 2.33 -1.18
C LEU A 40 6.07 1.43 -0.08
N PRO A 41 6.12 0.09 -0.24
CA PRO A 41 5.84 -0.79 0.87
C PRO A 41 6.81 -0.52 2.03
N ALA A 42 6.28 -0.41 3.25
CA ALA A 42 7.11 -0.43 4.43
C ALA A 42 7.92 -1.75 4.51
N ARG A 43 9.05 -1.72 5.20
CA ARG A 43 9.90 -2.92 5.38
C ARG A 43 9.08 -4.06 5.98
N GLY A 44 9.00 -5.18 5.26
CA GLY A 44 8.26 -6.38 5.68
C GLY A 44 6.74 -6.32 5.46
N SER A 45 6.19 -5.23 4.91
CA SER A 45 4.73 -5.12 4.71
C SER A 45 4.21 -5.80 3.44
N THR A 46 5.09 -6.15 2.48
CA THR A 46 4.68 -6.73 1.18
C THR A 46 3.89 -8.03 1.29
N THR A 47 4.11 -8.81 2.35
CA THR A 47 3.37 -10.06 2.63
C THR A 47 2.10 -9.83 3.45
N HIS A 48 1.86 -8.62 3.94
CA HIS A 48 0.68 -8.30 4.73
C HIS A 48 -0.60 -8.50 3.89
N PRO A 49 -1.67 -9.10 4.44
CA PRO A 49 -2.89 -9.38 3.69
C PRO A 49 -3.48 -8.18 2.95
N TYR A 50 -3.36 -6.98 3.53
CA TYR A 50 -3.86 -5.74 2.92
C TYR A 50 -3.04 -5.28 1.71
N MET A 51 -1.77 -5.66 1.63
CA MET A 51 -0.87 -5.28 0.53
C MET A 51 -1.04 -6.16 -0.71
N ARG A 52 -1.93 -7.15 -0.68
CA ARG A 52 -2.16 -8.05 -1.82
C ARG A 52 -2.69 -7.26 -3.02
N GLY A 53 -1.92 -7.27 -4.10
CA GLY A 53 -2.28 -6.55 -5.33
C GLY A 53 -2.04 -5.04 -5.28
N VAL A 54 -1.46 -4.51 -4.20
CA VAL A 54 -1.14 -3.07 -4.06
C VAL A 54 0.14 -2.70 -4.81
N PHE A 55 1.11 -3.61 -4.80
CA PHE A 55 2.26 -3.53 -5.69
C PHE A 55 2.32 -4.83 -6.46
N VAL A 56 1.73 -4.85 -7.66
CA VAL A 56 1.92 -6.00 -8.52
C VAL A 56 3.35 -5.92 -9.02
N SER A 57 4.22 -6.76 -8.45
CA SER A 57 5.58 -6.88 -8.97
C SER A 57 5.45 -7.24 -10.45
N LYS A 58 5.88 -6.34 -11.35
CA LYS A 58 6.01 -6.60 -12.79
C LYS A 58 6.70 -7.96 -13.04
N HIS A 59 7.49 -8.45 -12.09
CA HIS A 59 8.02 -9.81 -12.01
C HIS A 59 7.03 -10.93 -12.40
N ARG A 60 5.77 -10.89 -11.96
CA ARG A 60 4.80 -11.96 -12.27
C ARG A 60 4.29 -11.92 -13.70
N PHE A 61 4.20 -10.72 -14.27
CA PHE A 61 3.85 -10.51 -15.68
C PHE A 61 5.04 -10.77 -16.60
N ILE A 62 6.23 -10.30 -16.22
CA ILE A 62 7.48 -10.57 -16.92
C ILE A 62 7.78 -12.07 -16.92
N GLU A 63 7.67 -12.78 -15.79
CA GLU A 63 7.85 -14.24 -15.77
C GLU A 63 6.84 -14.96 -16.66
N LYS A 64 5.58 -14.54 -16.64
CA LYS A 64 4.52 -15.13 -17.47
C LYS A 64 4.80 -14.87 -18.95
N GLU A 65 5.15 -13.65 -19.33
CA GLU A 65 5.52 -13.27 -20.71
C GLU A 65 6.81 -13.94 -21.17
N VAL A 66 7.86 -13.96 -20.35
CA VAL A 66 9.14 -14.64 -20.64
C VAL A 66 8.91 -16.13 -20.78
N ARG A 67 8.05 -16.75 -19.96
CA ARG A 67 7.67 -18.16 -20.09
C ARG A 67 6.88 -18.42 -21.38
N LEU A 68 5.93 -17.56 -21.74
CA LEU A 68 5.16 -17.62 -22.98
C LEU A 68 6.05 -17.44 -24.23
N LYS A 69 7.02 -16.53 -24.18
CA LYS A 69 8.00 -16.33 -25.25
C LYS A 69 8.96 -17.50 -25.38
N ARG A 70 9.50 -18.03 -24.27
CA ARG A 70 10.31 -19.26 -24.28
C ARG A 70 9.54 -20.47 -24.85
N GLN A 71 8.24 -20.55 -24.63
CA GLN A 71 7.39 -21.58 -25.23
C GLN A 71 7.22 -21.38 -26.74
N LYS A 72 7.08 -20.13 -27.22
CA LYS A 72 7.02 -19.79 -28.65
C LYS A 72 8.38 -19.93 -29.36
N GLU A 73 9.48 -19.59 -28.70
CA GLU A 73 10.85 -19.72 -29.22
C GLU A 73 11.31 -21.17 -29.28
N LYS A 74 10.84 -22.05 -28.38
CA LYS A 74 11.03 -23.50 -28.51
C LYS A 74 10.36 -24.09 -29.76
N GLN A 75 9.40 -23.39 -30.38
CA GLN A 75 8.76 -23.78 -31.65
C GLN A 75 9.46 -23.21 -32.90
N VAL A 76 10.30 -22.18 -32.78
CA VAL A 76 10.93 -21.52 -33.93
C VAL A 76 12.44 -21.46 -33.70
N LYS A 77 13.19 -22.39 -34.30
CA LYS A 77 14.65 -22.34 -34.29
C LYS A 77 15.14 -21.18 -35.16
N THR A 78 16.25 -20.58 -34.69
CA THR A 78 17.24 -19.73 -35.39
C THR A 78 17.03 -18.21 -35.44
N ARG A 79 17.59 -17.49 -34.46
CA ARG A 79 18.62 -16.42 -34.64
C ARG A 79 19.04 -15.91 -33.26
N ALA A 80 20.27 -16.21 -32.86
CA ALA A 80 20.79 -15.88 -31.54
C ALA A 80 21.76 -14.69 -31.59
N VAL A 81 21.90 -14.05 -30.42
CA VAL A 81 23.02 -13.19 -29.94
C VAL A 81 22.83 -11.66 -29.96
N LYS A 82 22.00 -11.04 -30.81
CA LYS A 82 21.68 -9.60 -30.66
C LYS A 82 20.50 -9.27 -29.73
N ASP A 83 19.65 -10.26 -29.45
CA ASP A 83 18.45 -10.10 -28.64
C ASP A 83 18.73 -10.12 -27.13
N GLU A 84 19.82 -10.73 -26.65
CA GLU A 84 20.02 -10.92 -25.20
C GLU A 84 20.24 -9.61 -24.45
N ASP A 85 21.03 -8.68 -24.99
CA ASP A 85 21.26 -7.38 -24.35
C ASP A 85 20.05 -6.46 -24.46
N GLU A 86 19.29 -6.55 -25.56
CA GLU A 86 18.02 -5.84 -25.69
C GLU A 86 16.95 -6.40 -24.75
N ILE A 87 16.88 -7.71 -24.58
CA ILE A 87 16.04 -8.39 -23.60
C ILE A 87 16.49 -7.99 -22.19
N ARG A 88 17.79 -7.99 -21.87
CA ARG A 88 18.31 -7.55 -20.56
C ARG A 88 18.01 -6.07 -20.30
N ARG A 89 18.06 -5.21 -21.33
CA ARG A 89 17.69 -3.79 -21.23
C ARG A 89 16.20 -3.62 -21.01
N ARG A 90 15.36 -4.36 -21.74
CA ARG A 90 13.90 -4.37 -21.57
C ARG A 90 13.49 -4.93 -20.21
N ILE A 91 14.15 -6.00 -19.74
CA ILE A 91 14.00 -6.54 -18.40
C ILE A 91 14.42 -5.47 -17.38
N ARG A 92 15.58 -4.82 -17.52
CA ARG A 92 16.00 -3.71 -16.63
C ARG A 92 15.02 -2.54 -16.62
N GLN A 93 14.46 -2.17 -17.78
CA GLN A 93 13.46 -1.10 -17.89
C GLN A 93 12.11 -1.52 -17.30
N ALA A 94 11.70 -2.78 -17.48
CA ALA A 94 10.49 -3.34 -16.88
C ALA A 94 10.64 -3.65 -15.39
N LEU A 95 11.87 -3.85 -14.90
CA LEU A 95 12.24 -3.97 -13.50
C LEU A 95 12.39 -2.62 -12.80
N LYS A 96 12.38 -1.49 -13.51
CA LYS A 96 12.25 -0.20 -12.84
C LYS A 96 10.93 -0.23 -12.07
N PRO A 97 10.95 -0.10 -10.73
CA PRO A 97 9.72 -0.11 -9.96
C PRO A 97 8.82 0.99 -10.52
N PRO A 98 7.52 0.72 -10.74
CA PRO A 98 6.61 1.75 -11.17
C PRO A 98 6.73 2.92 -10.21
N LYS A 99 6.78 4.13 -10.78
CA LYS A 99 6.87 5.36 -10.01
C LYS A 99 5.49 5.57 -9.37
N ASN A 100 5.30 4.99 -8.19
CA ASN A 100 4.08 5.14 -7.43
C ASN A 100 4.13 6.52 -6.77
N GLU A 101 3.49 7.48 -7.41
CA GLU A 101 3.39 8.84 -6.91
C GLU A 101 2.11 8.97 -6.07
N TRP A 102 2.25 9.62 -4.92
CA TRP A 102 1.18 9.88 -3.97
C TRP A 102 1.05 11.37 -3.78
N LYS A 103 -0.14 11.90 -4.07
CA LYS A 103 -0.44 13.31 -3.86
C LYS A 103 -0.88 13.51 -2.42
N ILE A 104 -0.29 14.49 -1.78
CA ILE A 104 -0.63 15.00 -0.46
C ILE A 104 -1.12 16.44 -0.68
N ASP A 105 -2.27 16.77 -0.10
CA ASP A 105 -2.80 18.13 -0.04
C ASP A 105 -2.37 18.82 1.26
N ASP A 106 -2.67 20.11 1.34
CA ASP A 106 -2.34 20.95 2.49
C ASP A 106 -3.26 20.77 3.70
N GLU A 107 -4.24 19.86 3.60
CA GLU A 107 -5.19 19.49 4.65
C GLU A 107 -4.78 18.18 5.35
N SER A 108 -3.70 17.55 4.90
CA SER A 108 -3.19 16.29 5.46
C SER A 108 -2.19 16.53 6.61
N PRO A 109 -2.49 16.17 7.87
CA PRO A 109 -1.50 16.19 8.94
C PRO A 109 -0.49 15.05 8.76
N TRP A 110 0.79 15.29 9.03
CA TRP A 110 1.71 14.16 9.15
C TRP A 110 1.56 13.48 10.51
N ILE A 111 1.62 12.15 10.47
CA ILE A 111 1.40 11.31 11.64
C ILE A 111 2.71 10.70 12.13
N ARG A 112 2.83 10.53 13.45
CA ARG A 112 3.80 9.63 14.07
C ARG A 112 3.08 8.39 14.56
N VAL A 113 3.55 7.24 14.10
CA VAL A 113 3.05 5.94 14.55
C VAL A 113 3.87 5.41 15.72
N GLY A 114 3.17 4.93 16.74
CA GLY A 114 3.73 4.33 17.96
C GLY A 114 3.76 2.81 17.92
N ALA A 115 3.95 2.19 19.09
CA ALA A 115 4.09 0.74 19.21
C ALA A 115 2.79 -0.01 18.84
N GLY A 116 2.96 -1.19 18.22
CA GLY A 116 1.84 -2.03 17.79
C GLY A 116 1.03 -1.45 16.63
N VAL A 117 1.61 -0.52 15.87
CA VAL A 117 1.10 -0.06 14.57
C VAL A 117 1.94 -0.64 13.45
N VAL A 118 1.29 -1.23 12.46
CA VAL A 118 1.93 -1.78 11.27
C VAL A 118 1.90 -0.71 10.18
N LYS A 119 3.08 -0.23 9.78
CA LYS A 119 3.21 0.61 8.57
C LYS A 119 3.00 -0.28 7.34
N LEU A 120 2.12 0.16 6.44
CA LEU A 120 1.82 -0.52 5.19
C LEU A 120 2.56 0.16 4.03
N LEU A 121 2.38 1.48 3.94
CA LEU A 121 3.03 2.34 2.96
C LEU A 121 3.87 3.40 3.66
N VAL A 122 5.03 3.69 3.08
CA VAL A 122 5.95 4.73 3.51
C VAL A 122 6.46 5.56 2.33
N SER A 123 7.02 6.72 2.63
CA SER A 123 7.68 7.60 1.68
C SER A 123 8.99 8.14 2.24
N ASP A 124 10.06 8.02 1.46
CA ASP A 124 11.34 8.66 1.79
C ASP A 124 11.25 10.19 1.65
N LYS A 125 10.52 10.68 0.64
CA LYS A 125 10.30 12.13 0.46
C LYS A 125 9.51 12.74 1.61
N LEU A 126 8.48 12.05 2.10
CA LEU A 126 7.72 12.51 3.27
C LEU A 126 8.62 12.57 4.50
N ARG A 127 9.47 11.55 4.70
CA ARG A 127 10.44 11.52 5.82
C ARG A 127 11.38 12.73 5.84
N GLN A 128 11.72 13.29 4.68
CA GLN A 128 12.59 14.47 4.59
C GLN A 128 11.87 15.77 5.00
N HIS A 129 10.55 15.83 4.84
CA HIS A 129 9.73 17.01 5.13
C HIS A 129 9.14 16.98 6.54
N THR A 130 9.01 15.80 7.12
CA THR A 130 8.56 15.58 8.49
C THR A 130 9.76 15.26 9.36
N LYS A 131 9.66 15.38 10.68
CA LYS A 131 10.77 15.06 11.60
C LYS A 131 11.03 13.55 11.72
N GLY A 132 11.30 12.87 10.59
CA GLY A 132 11.50 11.42 10.48
C GLY A 132 10.24 10.59 10.27
N CYS A 133 9.07 11.21 10.05
CA CYS A 133 7.81 10.50 9.86
C CYS A 133 7.54 10.19 8.38
N ASP A 134 7.53 8.91 8.05
CA ASP A 134 7.48 8.43 6.67
C ASP A 134 6.13 7.79 6.30
N THR A 135 5.19 7.70 7.21
CA THR A 135 4.04 6.80 7.08
C THR A 135 2.94 7.39 6.22
N LEU A 136 2.54 6.68 5.16
CA LEU A 136 1.42 7.01 4.28
C LEU A 136 0.17 6.16 4.54
N ALA A 137 0.35 4.91 4.95
CA ALA A 137 -0.76 4.05 5.34
C ALA A 137 -0.33 3.14 6.49
N CYS A 138 -1.22 2.92 7.45
CA CYS A 138 -0.95 2.06 8.59
C CYS A 138 -2.20 1.33 9.08
N THR A 139 -1.98 0.24 9.80
CA THR A 139 -3.06 -0.52 10.45
C THR A 139 -2.67 -1.00 11.83
N PHE A 140 -3.65 -1.15 12.70
CA PHE A 140 -3.45 -1.69 14.05
C PHE A 140 -4.71 -2.34 14.60
N ALA A 141 -4.54 -3.21 15.58
CA ALA A 141 -5.64 -3.79 16.34
C ALA A 141 -6.20 -2.77 17.35
N ALA A 142 -7.53 -2.68 17.41
CA ALA A 142 -8.29 -1.86 18.36
C ALA A 142 -9.31 -2.76 19.07
N GLY A 143 -8.91 -3.31 20.22
CA GLY A 143 -9.67 -4.37 20.89
C GLY A 143 -9.80 -5.61 19.99
N LYS A 144 -11.03 -6.08 19.77
CA LYS A 144 -11.34 -7.17 18.82
C LYS A 144 -11.44 -6.71 17.35
N GLY A 145 -11.25 -5.41 17.11
CA GLY A 145 -11.38 -4.76 15.81
C GLY A 145 -10.04 -4.38 15.18
N LYS A 146 -10.11 -3.69 14.04
CA LYS A 146 -8.93 -3.16 13.35
C LYS A 146 -9.19 -1.78 12.79
N VAL A 147 -8.14 -0.96 12.77
CA VAL A 147 -8.13 0.35 12.13
C VAL A 147 -7.23 0.29 10.91
N LEU A 148 -7.66 0.84 9.79
CA LEU A 148 -6.84 1.16 8.63
C LEU A 148 -6.89 2.67 8.43
N HIS A 149 -5.72 3.32 8.46
CA HIS A 149 -5.61 4.75 8.21
C HIS A 149 -4.71 5.00 7.01
N ILE A 150 -5.08 6.01 6.22
CA ILE A 150 -4.33 6.49 5.07
C ILE A 150 -4.17 8.01 5.19
N THR A 151 -2.95 8.49 4.94
CA THR A 151 -2.62 9.90 4.84
C THR A 151 -2.85 10.39 3.41
N SER A 152 -3.44 11.57 3.29
CA SER A 152 -4.08 12.15 2.11
C SER A 152 -5.37 11.48 1.63
N HIS A 153 -6.13 12.22 0.84
CA HIS A 153 -7.33 11.75 0.15
C HIS A 153 -7.04 10.55 -0.75
N PHE A 154 -7.57 9.40 -0.34
CA PHE A 154 -7.37 8.12 -1.03
C PHE A 154 -7.86 8.14 -2.48
N GLY A 155 -8.94 8.88 -2.76
CA GLY A 155 -9.55 8.97 -4.09
C GLY A 155 -8.77 9.81 -5.12
N ARG A 156 -7.76 10.58 -4.70
CA ARG A 156 -6.98 11.46 -5.59
C ARG A 156 -5.71 10.81 -6.15
N GLN A 157 -5.46 9.55 -5.80
CA GLN A 157 -4.23 8.86 -6.18
C GLN A 157 -4.36 8.28 -7.61
N LYS A 158 -3.78 8.97 -8.60
CA LYS A 158 -3.68 8.49 -9.99
C LYS A 158 -2.33 7.79 -10.21
N GLN A 159 -2.34 6.48 -10.43
CA GLN A 159 -1.17 5.77 -10.96
C GLN A 159 -1.28 5.68 -12.48
N ARG A 160 -0.25 6.14 -13.21
CA ARG A 160 -0.23 6.20 -14.69
C ARG A 160 -0.40 4.85 -15.40
N GLU A 161 -0.15 3.73 -14.73
CA GLU A 161 -0.13 2.39 -15.33
C GLU A 161 -1.02 1.36 -14.60
N ASP A 162 -1.32 1.55 -13.29
CA ASP A 162 -2.10 0.63 -12.45
C ASP A 162 -3.11 1.43 -11.60
N GLU A 163 -4.11 2.05 -12.25
CA GLU A 163 -4.99 3.11 -11.71
C GLU A 163 -5.70 2.83 -10.37
N PHE A 164 -5.67 1.59 -9.85
CA PHE A 164 -6.41 1.18 -8.65
C PHE A 164 -5.61 0.33 -7.66
N ALA A 165 -4.28 0.23 -7.78
CA ALA A 165 -3.52 -0.67 -6.91
C ALA A 165 -3.67 -0.31 -5.42
N THR A 166 -3.71 0.98 -5.10
CA THR A 166 -3.98 1.47 -3.74
C THR A 166 -5.40 1.14 -3.26
N GLN A 167 -6.40 1.05 -4.16
CA GLN A 167 -7.77 0.62 -3.81
C GLN A 167 -7.80 -0.79 -3.24
N ASN A 168 -6.85 -1.64 -3.61
CA ASN A 168 -6.72 -2.98 -3.04
C ASN A 168 -6.47 -2.96 -1.53
N LEU A 169 -5.87 -1.91 -0.96
CA LEU A 169 -5.76 -1.77 0.50
C LEU A 169 -7.14 -1.80 1.17
N LEU A 170 -8.03 -0.94 0.70
CA LEU A 170 -9.37 -0.80 1.24
C LEU A 170 -10.22 -2.05 0.94
N LEU A 171 -10.12 -2.60 -0.26
CA LEU A 171 -10.81 -3.84 -0.62
C LEU A 171 -10.39 -5.00 0.29
N ASN A 172 -9.08 -5.19 0.48
CA ASN A 172 -8.57 -6.25 1.35
C ASN A 172 -8.99 -6.04 2.81
N PHE A 173 -9.05 -4.80 3.29
CA PHE A 173 -9.55 -4.46 4.62
C PHE A 173 -11.03 -4.81 4.80
N ILE A 174 -11.89 -4.46 3.83
CA ILE A 174 -13.32 -4.79 3.84
C ILE A 174 -13.53 -6.31 3.78
N LEU A 175 -12.72 -7.03 3.00
CA LEU A 175 -12.76 -8.49 2.95
C LEU A 175 -12.37 -9.12 4.29
N ASP A 176 -11.38 -8.57 5.00
CA ASP A 176 -11.03 -9.02 6.35
C ASP A 176 -12.18 -8.78 7.34
N ALA A 177 -12.79 -7.60 7.30
CA ALA A 177 -13.96 -7.27 8.10
C ALA A 177 -15.12 -8.25 7.89
N ARG A 178 -15.41 -8.58 6.61
CA ARG A 178 -16.45 -9.55 6.25
C ARG A 178 -16.12 -10.96 6.78
N LYS A 179 -14.88 -11.41 6.66
CA LYS A 179 -14.43 -12.72 7.18
C LYS A 179 -14.59 -12.79 8.69
N ALA A 180 -14.14 -11.78 9.41
CA ALA A 180 -14.29 -11.69 10.86
C ALA A 180 -15.77 -11.76 11.28
N ARG A 181 -16.64 -11.01 10.59
CA ARG A 181 -18.09 -11.05 10.84
C ARG A 181 -18.71 -12.43 10.58
N ALA A 182 -18.27 -13.13 9.54
CA ALA A 182 -18.75 -14.47 9.22
C ALA A 182 -18.33 -15.49 10.29
N MET A 183 -17.10 -15.41 10.80
CA MET A 183 -16.63 -16.27 11.90
C MET A 183 -17.42 -16.04 13.18
N LEU A 184 -17.68 -14.77 13.55
CA LEU A 184 -18.49 -14.43 14.72
C LEU A 184 -19.92 -14.99 14.62
N LYS A 185 -20.53 -14.97 13.43
CA LYS A 185 -21.86 -15.59 13.23
C LYS A 185 -21.83 -17.11 13.41
N ARG A 186 -20.76 -17.78 13.01
CA ARG A 186 -20.60 -19.23 13.16
C ARG A 186 -20.37 -19.63 14.62
N ALA A 187 -19.60 -18.84 15.37
CA ALA A 187 -19.31 -19.13 16.79
C ALA A 187 -20.51 -18.91 17.73
N LYS A 188 -21.58 -18.25 17.25
CA LYS A 188 -22.83 -18.04 17.99
C LYS A 188 -23.93 -19.06 17.64
N LYS A 189 -23.67 -19.96 16.69
CA LYS A 189 -24.51 -21.13 16.38
C LYS A 189 -23.98 -22.33 17.13
#